data_AF-A0A1I0Z5S5-F1
#
_entry.id   AF-A0A1I0Z5S5-F1
#
_cell.length_a   1.000
_cell.length_b   1.000
_cell.length_c   1.000
_cell.angle_alpha   90.00
_cell.angle_beta   90.00
_cell.angle_gamma   90.00
#
_symmetry.space_group_name_H-M   'P 1'
#
loop_
_entity.id
_entity.type
_entity.pdbx_description
1 polymer ?
#
loop_
_entity_poly.entity_id
_entity_poly.type
_entity_poly.pdbx_seq_one_letter_code
_entity_poly.pdbx_strand_id
1 'polypeptide(L)' 'MREELVKLLSEYKETKDCIELGINWIDKKDYAQGKLDLVNTIIADLEKLAKEN' A
#
# COMPACT_ATOMS: atom_id res chain seq x y z
N MET A 1 -7.96 -2.14 18.18
CA MET A 1 -8.40 -2.80 16.93
C MET A 1 -8.77 -1.83 15.82
N ARG A 2 -9.85 -1.03 15.91
CA ARG A 2 -10.21 -0.08 14.82
C ARG A 2 -9.15 1.02 14.60
N GLU A 3 -8.63 1.62 15.67
CA GLU A 3 -7.57 2.65 15.56
C GLU A 3 -6.26 2.10 15.01
N GLU A 4 -5.85 0.91 15.44
CA GLU A 4 -4.66 0.23 14.92
C GLU A 4 -4.81 -0.10 13.42
N LEU A 5 -6.01 -0.52 13.01
CA LEU A 5 -6.32 -0.79 11.61
C LEU A 5 -6.28 0.47 10.75
N VAL A 6 -6.82 1.59 11.24
CA VAL A 6 -6.75 2.89 10.55
C VAL A 6 -5.31 3.37 10.44
N LYS A 7 -4.51 3.21 11.49
CA LYS A 7 -3.09 3.55 11.48
C LYS A 7 -2.33 2.71 10.44
N LEU A 8 -2.53 1.40 10.44
CA LEU A 8 -1.89 0.49 9.50
C LEU A 8 -2.27 0.82 8.04
N LEU A 9 -3.55 1.13 7.80
CA LEU A 9 -4.02 1.56 6.48
C LEU A 9 -3.34 2.86 6.02
N SER A 10 -3.12 3.81 6.94
CA SER A 10 -2.39 5.05 6.66
C SER A 10 -0.93 4.76 6.27
N GLU A 11 -0.24 3.91 7.02
CA GLU A 11 1.16 3.54 6.78
C GLU A 11 1.34 2.87 5.40
N TYR A 12 0.39 2.01 4.98
CA TYR A 12 0.43 1.40 3.66
C TYR A 12 0.12 2.39 2.53
N LYS A 13 -0.76 3.38 2.75
CA LYS A 13 -1.01 4.47 1.80
C LYS A 13 0.22 5.35 1.61
N GLU A 14 0.90 5.72 2.70
CA GLU A 14 2.18 6.43 2.61
C GLU A 14 3.25 5.61 1.88
N THR A 15 3.32 4.30 2.15
CA THR A 15 4.24 3.38 1.45
C THR A 15 3.97 3.35 -0.05
N LYS A 16 2.69 3.32 -0.45
CA LYS A 16 2.29 3.39 -1.86
C LYS A 16 2.81 4.67 -2.51
N ASP A 17 2.57 5.82 -1.88
CA ASP A 17 2.99 7.13 -2.40
C ASP A 17 4.52 7.18 -2.58
N CYS A 18 5.29 6.66 -1.61
CA CYS A 18 6.74 6.56 -1.73
C CYS A 18 7.20 5.70 -2.92
N ILE A 19 6.54 4.57 -3.16
CA ILE A 19 6.87 3.69 -4.28
C ILE A 19 6.53 4.37 -5.61
N GLU A 20 5.36 5.01 -5.72
CA GLU A 20 4.94 5.73 -6.93
C GLU A 20 5.87 6.89 -7.27
N LEU A 21 6.40 7.60 -6.26
CA LEU A 21 7.42 8.64 -6.46
C LEU A 21 8.74 8.07 -6.99
N GLY A 22 9.17 6.92 -6.47
CA GLY A 22 10.47 6.32 -6.79
C GLY A 22 10.49 5.41 -8.02
N ILE A 23 9.34 4.91 -8.49
CA ILE A 23 9.26 3.86 -9.52
C ILE A 23 9.89 4.27 -10.85
N ASN A 24 9.84 5.56 -11.19
CA ASN A 24 10.42 6.10 -12.42
C ASN A 24 11.94 6.26 -12.35
N TRP A 25 12.54 6.16 -11.16
CA TRP A 25 13.95 6.45 -10.91
C TRP A 25 14.82 5.18 -10.87
N ILE A 26 14.20 4.01 -11.01
CA ILE A 26 14.88 2.71 -10.93
C ILE A 26 14.78 1.94 -12.24
N ASP A 27 15.85 1.24 -12.58
CA ASP A 27 15.92 0.44 -13.82
C ASP A 27 15.01 -0.80 -13.77
N LYS A 28 14.68 -1.27 -12.56
CA LYS A 28 13.86 -2.47 -12.33
C LYS A 28 12.38 -2.13 -12.21
N LYS A 29 11.81 -1.53 -13.24
CA LYS A 29 10.40 -1.08 -13.26
C LYS A 29 9.41 -2.19 -12.95
N ASP A 30 9.56 -3.37 -13.56
CA ASP A 30 8.65 -4.51 -13.34
C ASP A 30 8.68 -5.01 -11.89
N TYR A 31 9.86 -4.99 -11.27
CA TYR A 31 9.99 -5.38 -9.85
C TYR A 31 9.29 -4.38 -8.93
N ALA A 32 9.46 -3.08 -9.18
CA ALA A 32 8.77 -2.06 -8.40
C ALA A 32 7.27 -2.03 -8.65
N GLN A 33 6.83 -2.29 -9.89
CA GLN A 33 5.41 -2.47 -10.18
C GLN A 33 4.82 -3.63 -9.37
N GLY A 34 5.51 -4.79 -9.32
CA GLY A 34 5.07 -5.90 -8.49
C GLY A 34 5.02 -5.59 -6.99
N LYS A 35 5.88 -4.70 -6.48
CA LYS A 35 5.81 -4.22 -5.10
C LYS A 35 4.62 -3.28 -4.88
N LEU A 36 4.35 -2.40 -5.83
CA LEU A 36 3.20 -1.51 -5.81
C LEU A 36 1.89 -2.29 -5.84
N ASP A 37 1.79 -3.32 -6.69
CA ASP A 37 0.61 -4.19 -6.80
C ASP A 37 0.33 -4.95 -5.49
N LEU A 38 1.38 -5.43 -4.82
CA LEU A 38 1.27 -6.05 -3.50
C LEU A 38 0.75 -5.06 -2.45
N VAL A 39 1.30 -3.85 -2.40
CA VAL A 39 0.85 -2.79 -1.48
C VAL A 39 -0.62 -2.42 -1.73
N ASN A 40 -1.02 -2.27 -2.99
CA ASN A 40 -2.41 -1.99 -3.35
C ASN A 40 -3.36 -3.11 -2.91
N THR A 41 -2.95 -4.37 -3.03
CA THR A 41 -3.73 -5.53 -2.56
C THR A 41 -3.93 -5.47 -1.05
N ILE A 42 -2.86 -5.21 -0.29
CA ILE A 42 -2.93 -5.10 1.17
C ILE A 42 -3.86 -3.94 1.58
N ILE A 43 -3.76 -2.78 0.93
CA ILE A 43 -4.66 -1.64 1.16
C ILE A 43 -6.12 -2.06 0.96
N ALA A 44 -6.43 -2.75 -0.15
CA ALA A 44 -7.79 -3.18 -0.45
C ALA A 44 -8.35 -4.13 0.63
N ASP A 45 -7.53 -5.08 1.11
CA ASP A 45 -7.92 -6.00 2.18
C ASP A 45 -8.14 -5.27 3.50
N LEU A 46 -7.27 -4.31 3.85
CA LEU A 46 -7.42 -3.49 5.06
C LEU A 46 -8.66 -2.59 4.99
N GLU A 47 -8.97 -2.00 3.83
CA GLU A 47 -10.18 -1.20 3.63
C GLU A 47 -11.45 -2.04 3.73
N LYS A 48 -11.41 -3.28 3.22
CA LYS A 48 -12.51 -4.23 3.38
C LYS A 48 -12.71 -4.59 4.85
N LEU A 49 -11.62 -4.94 5.55
CA LEU A 49 -11.66 -5.27 6.98
C LEU A 49 -12.19 -4.11 7.82
N ALA A 50 -11.85 -2.86 7.47
CA ALA A 50 -12.30 -1.67 8.17
C ALA A 50 -13.80 -1.36 7.98
N LYS A 51 -14.41 -1.86 6.89
CA LYS A 51 -15.85 -1.75 6.61
C LYS A 51 -16.66 -2.85 7.30
N GLU A 52 -16.06 -4.02 7.51
CA GLU A 52 -16.70 -5.19 8.12
C GLU A 52 -16.68 -5.16 9.66
N ASN A 53 -15.83 -4.33 10.27
CA ASN A 53 -15.71 -4.15 11.72
C ASN A 53 -16.09 -2.75 12.18
#